data_AF-F8PRI6-F1
#
_entry.id   AF-F8PRI6-F1
#
_cell.length_a   1.000
_cell.length_b   1.000
_cell.length_c   1.000
_cell.angle_alpha   90.00
_cell.angle_beta   90.00
_cell.angle_gamma   90.00
#
_symmetry.space_group_name_H-M   'P 1'
#
loop_
_entity.id
_entity.type
_entity.pdbx_description
1 polymer ?
#
loop_
_entity_poly.entity_id
_entity_poly.type
_entity_poly.pdbx_seq_one_letter_code
_entity_poly.pdbx_strand_id
1 'polypeptide(L)'
;MVAAPSLCLLPPPPQTQARSSTTFRPPPLDGSLTFPQMYSWHLEHTPDYRLFVYVREDGSVKTIYWPEAVKAIYTAAHIIGNRIQWISYTSERPVIAILAASDTIPYFITLTSIMCTNYIAFPISPRNSATAIAHLINAVGVKHILVGREQSMLDLIRDTLEILKSQYPSVPAPALSPMLLFEDLFLWTEATANEEISL
;
A
#
# COMPACT_ATOMS: atom_id res chain seq x y z
N MET A 1 5.47 37.68 -0.68
CA MET A 1 5.23 36.37 -0.03
C MET A 1 6.40 36.09 0.89
N VAL A 2 6.19 36.16 2.20
CA VAL A 2 7.21 35.89 3.21
C VAL A 2 7.32 34.38 3.34
N ALA A 3 8.51 33.82 3.14
CA ALA A 3 8.77 32.40 3.35
C ALA A 3 8.43 32.03 4.80
N ALA A 4 7.62 30.99 5.00
CA ALA A 4 7.36 30.45 6.31
C ALA A 4 8.70 30.02 6.95
N PRO A 5 8.95 30.34 8.23
CA PRO A 5 10.20 29.97 8.89
C PRO A 5 10.31 28.44 8.93
N SER A 6 11.47 27.93 8.53
CA SER A 6 11.79 26.51 8.55
C SER A 6 11.58 25.96 9.96
N LEU A 7 10.53 25.13 10.14
CA LEU A 7 10.14 24.49 11.40
C LEU A 7 11.10 23.38 11.85
N CYS A 8 12.30 23.28 11.24
CA CYS A 8 13.23 22.22 11.54
C CYS A 8 13.98 22.54 12.84
N LEU A 9 13.42 22.10 13.98
CA LEU A 9 14.00 22.24 15.32
C LEU A 9 15.29 21.44 15.52
N LEU A 10 15.62 20.54 14.59
CA LEU A 10 16.82 19.71 14.60
C LEU A 10 17.70 20.05 13.38
N PRO A 11 19.04 20.06 13.52
CA PRO A 11 19.92 20.19 12.37
C PRO A 11 19.69 19.01 11.40
N PRO A 12 19.87 19.22 10.08
CA PRO A 12 19.72 18.13 9.13
C PRO A 12 20.70 17.00 9.47
N PRO A 13 20.27 15.73 9.38
CA PRO A 13 21.16 14.60 9.65
C PRO A 13 22.34 14.62 8.67
N PRO A 14 23.53 14.15 9.09
CA PRO A 14 24.68 14.10 8.20
C PRO A 14 24.38 13.21 6.99
N GLN A 15 24.81 13.64 5.80
CA GLN A 15 24.62 12.89 4.56
C GLN A 15 25.52 11.65 4.54
N THR A 16 25.03 10.57 5.15
CA THR A 16 25.73 9.29 5.28
C THR A 16 25.27 8.27 4.24
N GLN A 17 24.14 8.51 3.57
CA GLN A 17 23.53 7.56 2.65
C GLN A 17 23.98 7.81 1.21
N ALA A 18 24.10 6.72 0.44
CA ALA A 18 24.35 6.72 -1.01
C ALA A 18 25.55 7.56 -1.49
N ARG A 19 26.57 7.77 -0.64
CA ARG A 19 27.75 8.60 -0.95
C ARG A 19 28.54 8.14 -2.19
N SER A 20 28.44 6.87 -2.54
CA SER A 20 29.09 6.26 -3.72
C SER A 20 28.14 6.06 -4.90
N SER A 21 26.85 6.38 -4.77
CA SER A 21 25.89 6.24 -5.85
C SER A 21 25.89 7.48 -6.74
N THR A 22 25.95 7.28 -8.05
CA THR A 22 25.83 8.36 -9.03
C THR A 22 24.39 8.58 -9.51
N THR A 23 23.51 7.58 -9.30
CA THR A 23 22.11 7.61 -9.78
C THR A 23 21.08 7.76 -8.67
N PHE A 24 21.44 7.49 -7.41
CA PHE A 24 20.56 7.75 -6.27
C PHE A 24 20.72 9.18 -5.75
N ARG A 25 19.58 9.84 -5.50
CA ARG A 25 19.55 11.09 -4.75
C ARG A 25 18.68 10.89 -3.50
N PRO A 26 19.12 11.32 -2.31
CA PRO A 26 18.29 11.24 -1.10
C PRO A 26 17.23 12.36 -1.11
N PRO A 27 15.96 12.07 -0.79
CA PRO A 27 14.93 13.09 -0.71
C PRO A 27 15.20 14.03 0.48
N PRO A 28 14.70 15.28 0.44
CA PRO A 28 14.73 16.17 1.59
C PRO A 28 14.10 15.54 2.84
N LEU A 29 14.82 15.60 3.96
CA LEU A 29 14.35 15.13 5.28
C LEU A 29 14.00 16.29 6.23
N ASP A 30 13.83 17.49 5.67
CA ASP A 30 13.54 18.74 6.37
C ASP A 30 12.05 18.97 6.65
N GLY A 31 11.21 17.98 6.32
CA GLY A 31 9.75 18.05 6.45
C GLY A 31 9.04 18.73 5.28
N SER A 32 9.77 19.13 4.22
CA SER A 32 9.15 19.68 3.00
C SER A 32 8.34 18.67 2.21
N LEU A 33 8.61 17.37 2.40
CA LEU A 33 7.90 16.26 1.75
C LEU A 33 7.21 15.37 2.77
N THR A 34 5.96 15.02 2.48
CA THR A 34 5.28 13.88 3.11
C THR A 34 5.85 12.56 2.60
N PHE A 35 5.61 11.46 3.32
CA PHE A 35 6.06 10.14 2.90
C PHE A 35 5.57 9.75 1.49
N PRO A 36 4.29 9.94 1.09
CA PRO A 36 3.87 9.75 -0.29
C PRO A 36 4.60 10.62 -1.32
N GLN A 37 4.86 11.89 -1.01
CA GLN A 37 5.56 12.80 -1.91
C GLN A 37 7.03 12.40 -2.16
N MET A 38 7.65 11.62 -1.26
CA MET A 38 8.99 11.07 -1.50
C MET A 38 9.02 10.13 -2.72
N TYR A 39 7.94 9.40 -3.01
CA TYR A 39 7.86 8.53 -4.18
C TYR A 39 7.83 9.34 -5.49
N SER A 40 7.01 10.38 -5.54
CA SER A 40 6.97 11.33 -6.67
C SER A 40 8.32 12.03 -6.85
N TRP A 41 8.97 12.40 -5.75
CA TRP A 41 10.29 13.01 -5.79
C TRP A 41 11.33 12.05 -6.39
N HIS A 42 11.33 10.77 -6.01
CA HIS A 42 12.25 9.78 -6.58
C HIS A 42 12.01 9.49 -8.06
N LEU A 43 10.75 9.55 -8.52
CA LEU A 43 10.41 9.44 -9.95
C LEU A 43 11.16 10.48 -10.79
N GLU A 44 11.27 11.72 -10.30
CA GLU A 44 11.93 12.82 -11.01
C GLU A 44 13.45 12.85 -10.79
N HIS A 45 13.91 12.58 -9.57
CA HIS A 45 15.29 12.86 -9.16
C HIS A 45 16.19 11.63 -9.14
N THR A 46 15.61 10.43 -9.16
CA THR A 46 16.32 9.14 -9.02
C THR A 46 15.84 8.09 -10.05
N PRO A 47 15.59 8.44 -11.33
CA PRO A 47 14.94 7.53 -12.28
C PRO A 47 15.80 6.30 -12.63
N ASP A 48 17.13 6.46 -12.65
CA ASP A 48 18.08 5.41 -13.05
C ASP A 48 18.58 4.56 -11.88
N TYR A 49 17.92 4.64 -10.71
CA TYR A 49 18.25 3.80 -9.57
C TYR A 49 17.21 2.70 -9.37
N ARG A 50 17.69 1.50 -9.06
CA ARG A 50 16.85 0.33 -8.79
C ARG A 50 16.17 0.44 -7.43
N LEU A 51 14.90 0.09 -7.37
CA LEU A 51 14.17 -0.10 -6.12
C LEU A 51 14.07 -1.58 -5.75
N PHE A 52 13.78 -2.45 -6.72
CA PHE A 52 13.71 -3.90 -6.51
C PHE A 52 14.61 -4.66 -7.48
N VAL A 53 15.10 -5.82 -7.01
CA VAL A 53 15.77 -6.83 -7.82
C VAL A 53 15.26 -8.18 -7.38
N TYR A 54 14.85 -9.01 -8.33
CA TYR A 54 14.36 -10.36 -8.06
C TYR A 54 14.74 -11.33 -9.17
N VAL A 55 14.70 -12.62 -8.85
CA VAL A 55 14.96 -13.70 -9.81
C VAL A 55 13.62 -14.21 -10.32
N ARG A 56 13.49 -14.33 -11.64
CA ARG A 56 12.33 -14.91 -12.31
C ARG A 56 12.39 -16.44 -12.28
N GLU A 57 11.28 -17.09 -12.63
CA GLU A 57 11.19 -18.56 -12.69
C GLU A 57 12.23 -19.19 -13.63
N ASP A 58 12.58 -18.51 -14.72
CA ASP A 58 13.61 -18.93 -15.67
C ASP A 58 15.06 -18.69 -15.19
N GLY A 59 15.23 -18.21 -13.95
CA GLY A 59 16.52 -17.88 -13.34
C GLY A 59 17.10 -16.52 -13.75
N SER A 60 16.42 -15.77 -14.63
CA SER A 60 16.89 -14.45 -15.05
C SER A 60 16.64 -13.39 -13.96
N VAL A 61 17.55 -12.43 -13.85
CA VAL A 61 17.42 -11.33 -12.87
C VAL A 61 16.63 -10.18 -13.49
N LYS A 62 15.53 -9.80 -12.85
CA LYS A 62 14.75 -8.61 -13.20
C LYS A 62 15.01 -7.51 -12.19
N THR A 63 15.19 -6.29 -12.72
CA THR A 63 15.34 -5.07 -11.94
C THR A 63 14.12 -4.18 -12.19
N ILE A 64 13.57 -3.61 -11.12
CA ILE A 64 12.52 -2.58 -11.17
C ILE A 64 13.15 -1.27 -10.70
N TYR A 65 13.11 -0.27 -11.58
CA TYR A 65 13.60 1.08 -11.29
C TYR A 65 12.50 1.93 -10.65
N TRP A 66 12.87 3.04 -10.02
CA TRP A 66 11.91 3.97 -9.41
C TRP A 66 10.74 4.34 -10.32
N PRO A 67 10.92 4.70 -11.61
CA PRO A 67 9.80 5.08 -12.46
C PRO A 67 8.77 3.96 -12.65
N GLU A 68 9.23 2.71 -12.82
CA GLU A 68 8.38 1.53 -12.96
C GLU A 68 7.58 1.27 -11.67
N ALA A 69 8.25 1.34 -10.51
CA ALA A 69 7.59 1.15 -9.22
C ALA A 69 6.60 2.27 -8.88
N VAL A 70 6.94 3.53 -9.15
CA VAL A 70 6.06 4.68 -8.86
C VAL A 70 4.83 4.65 -9.77
N LYS A 71 4.98 4.25 -11.04
CA LYS A 71 3.84 4.02 -11.92
C LYS A 71 2.91 2.93 -11.36
N ALA A 72 3.47 1.80 -10.90
CA ALA A 72 2.69 0.74 -10.26
C ALA A 72 1.99 1.20 -8.97
N ILE A 73 2.63 2.07 -8.17
CA ILE A 73 2.01 2.70 -6.99
C ILE A 73 0.79 3.52 -7.40
N TYR A 74 0.88 4.32 -8.46
CA TYR A 74 -0.26 5.11 -8.94
C TYR A 74 -1.37 4.25 -9.55
N THR A 75 -1.02 3.18 -10.27
CA THR A 75 -1.98 2.18 -10.73
C THR A 75 -2.75 1.57 -9.56
N ALA A 76 -2.06 1.08 -8.53
CA ALA A 76 -2.71 0.55 -7.34
C ALA A 76 -3.56 1.60 -6.62
N ALA A 77 -3.06 2.84 -6.49
CA ALA A 77 -3.81 3.93 -5.87
C ALA A 77 -5.14 4.18 -6.60
N HIS A 78 -5.12 4.13 -7.94
CA HIS A 78 -6.33 4.24 -8.76
C HIS A 78 -7.29 3.07 -8.51
N ILE A 79 -6.82 1.83 -8.55
CA ILE A 79 -7.63 0.62 -8.30
C ILE A 79 -8.26 0.67 -6.90
N ILE A 80 -7.45 0.97 -5.88
CA ILE A 80 -7.87 1.08 -4.47
C ILE A 80 -8.92 2.18 -4.30
N GLY A 81 -8.71 3.35 -4.91
CA GLY A 81 -9.68 4.45 -4.90
C GLY A 81 -11.03 4.05 -5.52
N ASN A 82 -11.01 3.36 -6.65
CA ASN A 82 -12.21 2.90 -7.33
C ASN A 82 -12.98 1.82 -6.54
N ARG A 83 -12.27 0.93 -5.83
CA ARG A 83 -12.88 -0.14 -5.03
C ARG A 83 -13.50 0.37 -3.73
N ILE A 84 -12.86 1.34 -3.08
CA ILE A 84 -13.30 1.80 -1.75
C ILE A 84 -14.36 2.91 -1.89
N GLN A 85 -14.31 3.72 -2.97
CA GLN A 85 -15.26 4.81 -3.25
C GLN A 85 -15.51 5.73 -2.04
N TRP A 86 -14.50 5.90 -1.18
CA TRP A 86 -14.68 6.66 0.06
C TRP A 86 -14.84 8.15 -0.25
N ILE A 87 -15.94 8.71 0.23
CA ILE A 87 -16.33 10.10 -0.05
C ILE A 87 -15.39 11.06 0.70
N SER A 88 -14.58 11.81 -0.06
CA SER A 88 -13.56 12.75 0.42
C SER A 88 -14.09 13.96 1.21
N TYR A 89 -15.41 14.10 1.41
CA TYR A 89 -16.00 15.19 2.19
C TYR A 89 -15.99 14.93 3.70
N THR A 90 -15.62 13.71 4.13
CA THR A 90 -15.45 13.39 5.56
C THR A 90 -14.00 13.61 5.98
N SER A 91 -13.78 14.12 7.20
CA SER A 91 -12.43 14.27 7.79
C SER A 91 -11.80 12.92 8.18
N GLU A 92 -12.59 11.84 8.17
CA GLU A 92 -12.17 10.50 8.56
C GLU A 92 -11.42 9.81 7.42
N ARG A 93 -10.24 9.26 7.75
CA ARG A 93 -9.43 8.46 6.82
C ARG A 93 -9.73 6.98 7.09
N PRO A 94 -10.28 6.23 6.13
CA PRO A 94 -10.65 4.85 6.36
C PRO A 94 -9.40 3.99 6.61
N VAL A 95 -9.52 3.04 7.55
CA VAL A 95 -8.51 2.03 7.79
C VAL A 95 -8.73 0.86 6.84
N ILE A 96 -7.74 0.59 6.01
CA ILE A 96 -7.71 -0.45 4.99
C ILE A 96 -6.73 -1.52 5.44
N ALA A 97 -7.25 -2.68 5.82
CA ALA A 97 -6.41 -3.79 6.24
C ALA A 97 -5.92 -4.62 5.05
N ILE A 98 -4.74 -5.21 5.21
CA ILE A 98 -4.21 -6.21 4.26
C ILE A 98 -4.05 -7.53 5.00
N LEU A 99 -4.79 -8.56 4.58
CA LEU A 99 -4.70 -9.93 5.08
C LEU A 99 -4.35 -10.86 3.90
N ALA A 100 -3.06 -11.04 3.63
CA ALA A 100 -2.60 -11.83 2.49
C ALA A 100 -1.22 -12.44 2.72
N ALA A 101 -0.97 -13.64 2.18
CA ALA A 101 0.37 -14.18 2.02
C ALA A 101 0.93 -13.79 0.62
N SER A 102 1.13 -12.49 0.41
CA SER A 102 1.58 -11.94 -0.89
C SER A 102 3.10 -11.77 -0.96
N ASP A 103 3.65 -11.83 -2.17
CA ASP A 103 5.05 -11.53 -2.44
C ASP A 103 5.42 -10.10 -2.06
N THR A 104 6.70 -9.88 -1.77
CA THR A 104 7.21 -8.62 -1.22
C THR A 104 6.89 -7.41 -2.09
N ILE A 105 7.03 -7.53 -3.42
CA ILE A 105 6.84 -6.41 -4.35
C ILE A 105 5.36 -5.98 -4.41
N PRO A 106 4.39 -6.83 -4.78
CA PRO A 106 2.98 -6.44 -4.79
C PRO A 106 2.48 -5.98 -3.41
N TYR A 107 2.96 -6.60 -2.32
CA TYR A 107 2.63 -6.17 -0.96
C TYR A 107 3.13 -4.74 -0.67
N PHE A 108 4.39 -4.45 -0.98
CA PHE A 108 4.99 -3.13 -0.78
C PHE A 108 4.26 -2.04 -1.59
N ILE A 109 3.99 -2.33 -2.87
CA ILE A 109 3.31 -1.39 -3.77
C ILE A 109 1.91 -1.10 -3.24
N THR A 110 1.13 -2.14 -2.92
CA THR A 110 -0.22 -1.99 -2.35
C THR A 110 -0.21 -1.18 -1.06
N LEU A 111 0.67 -1.52 -0.12
CA LEU A 111 0.82 -0.81 1.15
C LEU A 111 1.09 0.68 0.93
N THR A 112 2.03 0.98 0.03
CA THR A 112 2.41 2.34 -0.32
C THR A 112 1.26 3.10 -0.97
N SER A 113 0.54 2.45 -1.89
CA SER A 113 -0.60 3.04 -2.58
C SER A 113 -1.74 3.41 -1.65
N ILE A 114 -2.05 2.61 -0.62
CA ILE A 114 -3.03 2.97 0.41
C ILE A 114 -2.63 4.29 1.10
N MET A 115 -1.35 4.47 1.41
CA MET A 115 -0.86 5.71 2.01
C MET A 115 -0.92 6.88 1.00
N CYS A 116 -0.61 6.63 -0.26
CA CYS A 116 -0.71 7.63 -1.34
C CYS A 116 -2.15 8.09 -1.62
N THR A 117 -3.15 7.25 -1.34
CA THR A 117 -4.58 7.63 -1.41
C THR A 117 -5.08 8.32 -0.14
N ASN A 118 -4.19 8.70 0.79
CA ASN A 118 -4.51 9.31 2.08
C ASN A 118 -5.40 8.42 2.97
N TYR A 119 -5.33 7.10 2.77
CA TYR A 119 -5.95 6.10 3.64
C TYR A 119 -4.95 5.58 4.68
N ILE A 120 -5.44 4.87 5.70
CA ILE A 120 -4.60 4.28 6.73
C ILE A 120 -4.39 2.80 6.40
N ALA A 121 -3.15 2.42 6.11
CA ALA A 121 -2.84 1.01 5.85
C ALA A 121 -2.67 0.23 7.17
N PHE A 122 -3.29 -0.94 7.24
CA PHE A 122 -3.20 -1.82 8.42
C PHE A 122 -2.82 -3.25 8.04
N PRO A 123 -1.51 -3.56 7.96
CA PRO A 123 -1.01 -4.93 7.79
C PRO A 123 -1.49 -5.88 8.88
N ILE A 124 -2.17 -6.97 8.49
CA ILE A 124 -2.54 -8.05 9.40
C ILE A 124 -1.76 -9.30 9.00
N SER A 125 -1.02 -9.86 9.96
CA SER A 125 -0.30 -11.12 9.75
C SER A 125 -1.28 -12.27 9.57
N PRO A 126 -1.22 -13.03 8.46
CA PRO A 126 -1.99 -14.26 8.24
C PRO A 126 -1.78 -15.34 9.31
N ARG A 127 -0.71 -15.22 10.11
CA ARG A 127 -0.40 -16.14 11.21
C ARG A 127 -1.26 -15.92 12.47
N ASN A 128 -2.04 -14.84 12.52
CA ASN A 128 -2.96 -14.59 13.62
C ASN A 128 -4.20 -15.49 13.50
N SER A 129 -4.78 -15.88 14.64
CA SER A 129 -6.05 -16.61 14.63
C SER A 129 -7.21 -15.72 14.19
N ALA A 130 -8.28 -16.36 13.71
CA ALA A 130 -9.49 -15.66 13.30
C ALA A 130 -10.05 -14.74 14.41
N THR A 131 -10.01 -15.19 15.67
CA THR A 131 -10.42 -14.42 16.85
C THR A 131 -9.54 -13.18 17.06
N ALA A 132 -8.22 -13.33 16.95
CA ALA A 132 -7.30 -12.20 17.10
C ALA A 132 -7.52 -11.16 16.00
N ILE A 133 -7.75 -11.60 14.76
CA ILE A 133 -8.04 -10.70 13.64
C ILE A 133 -9.37 -9.96 13.86
N ALA A 134 -10.43 -10.66 14.32
CA ALA A 134 -11.71 -10.02 14.62
C ALA A 134 -11.57 -8.93 15.70
N HIS A 135 -10.77 -9.22 16.74
CA HIS A 135 -10.45 -8.23 17.77
C HIS A 135 -9.72 -7.01 17.18
N LEU A 136 -8.72 -7.21 16.32
CA LEU A 136 -7.99 -6.12 15.67
C LEU A 136 -8.91 -5.28 14.78
N ILE A 137 -9.77 -5.92 13.97
CA ILE A 137 -10.75 -5.24 13.11
C ILE A 137 -11.64 -4.28 13.92
N ASN A 138 -12.18 -4.76 15.04
CA ASN A 138 -12.96 -3.93 15.95
C ASN A 138 -12.11 -2.81 16.57
N ALA A 139 -10.92 -3.14 17.09
CA ALA A 139 -10.10 -2.20 17.85
C ALA A 139 -9.63 -1.00 17.02
N VAL A 140 -9.33 -1.20 15.73
CA VAL A 140 -8.84 -0.12 14.84
C VAL A 140 -9.88 0.40 13.87
N GLY A 141 -11.11 -0.13 13.90
CA GLY A 141 -12.21 0.33 13.05
C GLY A 141 -11.97 0.10 11.55
N VAL A 142 -11.47 -1.09 11.18
CA VAL A 142 -11.21 -1.46 9.78
C VAL A 142 -12.49 -1.31 8.95
N LYS A 143 -12.40 -0.58 7.83
CA LYS A 143 -13.52 -0.34 6.91
C LYS A 143 -13.48 -1.26 5.69
N HIS A 144 -12.29 -1.65 5.27
CA HIS A 144 -12.07 -2.48 4.10
C HIS A 144 -10.91 -3.44 4.32
N ILE A 145 -10.96 -4.63 3.73
CA ILE A 145 -9.89 -5.62 3.80
C ILE A 145 -9.52 -6.07 2.39
N LEU A 146 -8.24 -5.94 2.06
CA LEU A 146 -7.63 -6.58 0.89
C LEU A 146 -7.20 -7.99 1.31
N VAL A 147 -7.85 -9.01 0.76
CA VAL A 147 -7.69 -10.41 1.15
C VAL A 147 -6.90 -11.19 0.11
N GLY A 148 -5.94 -12.02 0.54
CA GLY A 148 -5.25 -12.97 -0.32
C GLY A 148 -6.22 -13.86 -1.10
N ARG A 149 -5.86 -14.24 -2.32
CA ARG A 149 -6.73 -15.01 -3.23
C ARG A 149 -6.73 -16.52 -2.92
N GLU A 150 -5.80 -16.97 -2.09
CA GLU A 150 -5.64 -18.35 -1.65
C GLU A 150 -6.76 -18.80 -0.71
N GLN A 151 -7.20 -20.06 -0.83
CA GLN A 151 -8.31 -20.61 -0.04
C GLN A 151 -8.10 -20.46 1.47
N SER A 152 -6.86 -20.58 1.94
CA SER A 152 -6.52 -20.40 3.36
C SER A 152 -6.85 -18.99 3.87
N MET A 153 -6.71 -17.95 3.05
CA MET A 153 -7.08 -16.58 3.44
C MET A 153 -8.58 -16.35 3.37
N LEU A 154 -9.25 -16.95 2.38
CA LEU A 154 -10.70 -16.90 2.25
C LEU A 154 -11.39 -17.61 3.45
N ASP A 155 -10.85 -18.75 3.87
CA ASP A 155 -11.30 -19.46 5.07
C ASP A 155 -11.06 -18.63 6.33
N LEU A 156 -9.85 -18.08 6.48
CA LEU A 156 -9.50 -17.25 7.62
C LEU A 156 -10.40 -16.02 7.75
N ILE A 157 -10.66 -15.30 6.66
CA ILE A 157 -11.52 -14.11 6.72
C ILE A 157 -12.98 -14.48 6.99
N ARG A 158 -13.47 -15.60 6.44
CA ARG A 158 -14.83 -16.09 6.72
C ARG A 158 -15.00 -16.33 8.22
N ASP A 159 -14.10 -17.12 8.81
CA ASP A 159 -14.15 -17.47 10.23
C ASP A 159 -14.00 -16.20 11.11
N THR A 160 -13.13 -15.26 10.71
CA THR A 160 -13.00 -13.95 11.36
C THR A 160 -14.31 -13.16 11.34
N LEU A 161 -15.02 -13.11 10.21
CA LEU A 161 -16.27 -12.35 10.09
C LEU A 161 -17.41 -12.98 10.89
N GLU A 162 -17.46 -14.31 11.02
CA GLU A 162 -18.40 -14.99 11.92
C GLU A 162 -18.14 -14.60 13.39
N ILE A 163 -16.87 -14.60 13.80
CA ILE A 163 -16.48 -14.18 15.15
C ILE A 163 -16.77 -12.69 15.37
N LEU A 164 -16.50 -11.83 14.38
CA LEU A 164 -16.77 -10.40 14.47
C LEU A 164 -18.26 -10.13 14.70
N LYS A 165 -19.14 -10.80 13.95
CA LYS A 165 -20.60 -10.71 14.13
C LYS A 165 -21.06 -11.18 15.51
N SER A 166 -20.45 -12.26 16.02
CA SER A 166 -20.82 -12.83 17.31
C SER A 166 -20.32 -12.03 18.52
N GLN A 167 -19.07 -11.58 18.49
CA GLN A 167 -18.41 -10.93 19.64
C GLN A 167 -18.53 -9.41 19.62
N TYR A 168 -18.73 -8.80 18.44
CA TYR A 168 -18.76 -7.36 18.24
C TYR A 168 -19.98 -6.94 17.38
N PRO A 169 -21.23 -7.21 17.80
CA PRO A 169 -22.43 -7.04 16.97
C PRO A 169 -22.72 -5.59 16.55
N SER A 170 -22.14 -4.60 17.22
CA SER A 170 -22.26 -3.18 16.87
C SER A 170 -21.25 -2.72 15.81
N VAL A 171 -20.29 -3.57 15.41
CA VAL A 171 -19.28 -3.25 14.42
C VAL A 171 -19.78 -3.67 13.03
N PRO A 172 -19.89 -2.75 12.06
CA PRO A 172 -20.21 -3.10 10.69
C PRO A 172 -19.15 -4.04 10.10
N ALA A 173 -19.57 -5.05 9.34
CA ALA A 173 -18.63 -5.90 8.62
C ALA A 173 -17.85 -5.07 7.59
N PRO A 174 -16.50 -5.16 7.56
CA PRO A 174 -15.71 -4.44 6.57
C PRO A 174 -15.98 -5.00 5.17
N ALA A 175 -15.91 -4.14 4.16
CA ALA A 175 -15.97 -4.56 2.76
C ALA A 175 -14.70 -5.35 2.38
N LEU A 176 -14.82 -6.27 1.44
CA LEU A 176 -13.73 -7.15 1.01
C LEU A 176 -13.38 -6.89 -0.46
N SER A 177 -12.11 -6.95 -0.79
CA SER A 177 -11.63 -7.04 -2.18
C SER A 177 -10.41 -7.94 -2.27
N PRO A 178 -10.13 -8.54 -3.43
CA PRO A 178 -8.91 -9.33 -3.61
C PRO A 178 -7.67 -8.44 -3.47
N MET A 179 -6.64 -8.99 -2.82
CA MET A 179 -5.30 -8.42 -2.81
C MET A 179 -4.78 -8.27 -4.24
N LEU A 180 -4.06 -7.18 -4.49
CA LEU A 180 -3.48 -6.88 -5.80
C LEU A 180 -2.27 -7.80 -6.06
N LEU A 181 -2.26 -8.40 -7.24
CA LEU A 181 -1.17 -9.23 -7.74
C LEU A 181 -0.14 -8.39 -8.48
N PHE A 182 1.00 -8.98 -8.83
CA PHE A 182 2.02 -8.27 -9.60
C PHE A 182 1.47 -7.80 -10.96
N GLU A 183 0.64 -8.61 -11.60
CA GLU A 183 0.04 -8.35 -12.91
C GLU A 183 -0.93 -7.16 -12.85
N ASP A 184 -1.73 -7.08 -11.78
CA ASP A 184 -2.66 -5.97 -11.53
C ASP A 184 -1.93 -4.61 -11.43
N LEU A 185 -0.64 -4.63 -11.10
CA LEU A 185 0.16 -3.45 -10.78
C LEU A 185 1.09 -3.03 -11.92
N PHE A 186 1.78 -4.00 -12.50
CA PHE A 186 2.86 -3.76 -13.46
C PHE A 186 2.45 -4.03 -14.92
N LEU A 187 1.38 -4.82 -15.14
CA LEU A 187 0.87 -5.14 -16.47
C LEU A 187 -0.49 -4.49 -16.75
N TRP A 188 -0.98 -3.66 -15.84
CA TRP A 188 -2.27 -2.97 -15.97
C TRP A 188 -2.35 -2.14 -17.25
N THR A 189 -3.46 -2.31 -17.97
CA THR A 189 -3.83 -1.52 -19.16
C THR A 189 -5.27 -1.04 -19.03
N GLU A 190 -5.67 0.01 -19.76
CA GLU A 190 -7.08 0.45 -19.74
C GLU A 190 -8.06 -0.65 -20.20
N ALA A 191 -7.58 -1.67 -20.94
CA ALA A 191 -8.39 -2.83 -21.32
C ALA A 191 -8.77 -3.73 -20.13
N THR A 192 -7.91 -3.85 -19.09
CA THR A 192 -8.18 -4.69 -17.91
C THR A 192 -9.19 -4.06 -16.94
N ALA A 193 -9.47 -2.75 -17.05
CA ALA A 193 -10.45 -2.06 -16.22
C ALA A 193 -11.92 -2.44 -16.54
N ASN A 194 -12.19 -2.90 -17.76
CA ASN A 194 -13.55 -3.24 -18.21
C ASN A 194 -14.00 -4.65 -17.81
N GLU A 195 -13.09 -5.54 -17.40
CA GLU A 195 -13.43 -6.91 -16.97
C GLU A 195 -13.86 -6.97 -15.48
N GLU A 196 -13.32 -6.09 -14.62
CA GLU A 196 -13.66 -6.06 -13.18
C GLU A 196 -15.10 -5.57 -12.87
N ILE A 197 -15.78 -4.94 -13.83
CA ILE A 197 -17.18 -4.46 -13.66
C ILE A 197 -18.20 -5.60 -13.87
N SER A 198 -17.76 -6.80 -14.26
CA SER A 198 -18.63 -7.93 -14.60
C SER A 198 -18.65 -9.07 -13.56
N LEU A 199 -18.16 -8.83 -12.33
CA LEU A 199 -18.21 -9.78 -11.21
C LEU A 199 -19.02 -9.26 -10.04
#